data_AF-A0AAV6Q9G0-F1
#
_entry.id   AF-A0AAV6Q9G0-F1
#
_cell.length_a   1.000
_cell.length_b   1.000
_cell.length_c   1.000
_cell.angle_alpha   90.00
_cell.angle_beta   90.00
_cell.angle_gamma   90.00
#
_symmetry.space_group_name_H-M   'P 1'
#
loop_
_entity.id
_entity.type
_entity.pdbx_description
1 polymer ?
#
loop_
_entity_poly.entity_id
_entity_poly.type
_entity_poly.pdbx_seq_one_letter_code
_entity_poly.pdbx_strand_id
1 'polypeptide(L)'
;MCPADKQAFSSFAHAQVAVTNEVYQHLGEPDIFLFCPTDYCAKLCTPNVPQSSYLLTVGEKLLPVIDILWTGPKVVSHKISVESIEEVSSVLRRAPVIWDNIHANDYDPQRLFLGPYKDRPTELIPKLRGVLTNPNCEFYPNFVAIHTLATWCKAATHGGARDVEMGEEEDDPCYSPQKALSLALSEWLQEFLSTDQPGDEEPMQTDMGESCYVPGPGEKPLFTAEPLTLDDLKLLSDLFYLPYEHGVTARTMLQELDWLKNNSCATTAETDKTAEWRSRAQQFDDMCESVTQMFDRLSNAPKRSVLYDLYNYICDIKSGVGMARAYVKTLGGWGQPSAHLMNDDPEPWRFRGGLSGEFQRMLPGHGNRDLFRYPPMTSVYSIRPYCPEDKMEVQRIFTEMQRAGEGQVPQVTQSPLMCDSLSAGDVSPSPDCALVLEDDIGVCGYALALIDAKPAAAKIQRATGDSVFEDFPSLITIQVLPRVSDPSPAKRMIGQLLSCIRSSGSRGAFCELRENDRRMIQFYTDLGSFKLAKVAGLPQEVLTMATSL
;
A
#
# COMPACT_ATOMS: atom_id res chain seq x y z
N MET A 1 25.58 14.75 22.34
CA MET A 1 26.43 15.36 23.38
C MET A 1 27.51 16.18 22.72
N CYS A 2 27.62 17.45 23.09
CA CYS A 2 28.71 18.31 22.64
C CYS A 2 30.03 17.89 23.34
N PRO A 3 31.20 18.41 22.92
CA PRO A 3 32.47 18.04 23.53
C PRO A 3 32.54 18.29 25.04
N ALA A 4 31.93 19.37 25.55
CA ALA A 4 31.89 19.67 26.97
C ALA A 4 31.12 18.59 27.76
N ASP A 5 29.94 18.18 27.27
CA ASP A 5 29.14 17.14 27.94
C ASP A 5 29.87 15.80 27.98
N LYS A 6 30.62 15.45 26.92
CA LYS A 6 31.40 14.20 26.88
C LYS A 6 32.54 14.17 27.90
N GLN A 7 33.02 15.33 28.36
CA GLN A 7 33.99 15.41 29.44
C GLN A 7 33.33 15.26 30.81
N ALA A 8 32.09 15.71 30.96
CA ALA A 8 31.35 15.70 32.22
C ALA A 8 30.58 14.39 32.47
N PHE A 9 30.08 13.74 31.43
CA PHE A 9 29.18 12.59 31.54
C PHE A 9 29.67 11.39 30.72
N SER A 10 29.53 10.20 31.30
CA SER A 10 29.96 8.93 30.70
C SER A 10 29.05 8.47 29.54
N SER A 11 27.77 8.89 29.53
CA SER A 11 26.84 8.58 28.44
C SER A 11 25.72 9.62 28.35
N PHE A 12 24.94 9.55 27.27
CA PHE A 12 23.81 10.44 27.05
C PHE A 12 22.72 10.27 28.14
N ALA A 13 22.49 9.03 28.59
CA ALA A 13 21.58 8.74 29.70
C ALA A 13 22.06 9.37 31.01
N HIS A 14 23.37 9.31 31.32
CA HIS A 14 23.92 9.92 32.54
C HIS A 14 23.69 11.43 32.56
N ALA A 15 23.89 12.11 31.43
CA ALA A 15 23.65 13.55 31.33
C ALA A 15 22.17 13.89 31.57
N GLN A 16 21.26 13.18 30.90
CA GLN A 16 19.81 13.42 31.04
C GLN A 16 19.33 13.15 32.45
N VAL A 17 19.72 12.02 33.05
CA VAL A 17 19.33 11.66 34.42
C VAL A 17 19.86 12.66 35.44
N ALA A 18 21.12 13.10 35.32
CA ALA A 18 21.72 14.05 36.25
C ALA A 18 20.91 15.36 36.29
N VAL A 19 20.63 15.94 35.12
CA VAL A 19 19.83 17.17 35.01
C VAL A 19 18.40 16.94 35.48
N THR A 20 17.78 15.82 35.12
CA THR A 20 16.39 15.53 35.50
C THR A 20 16.24 15.41 37.02
N ASN A 21 17.16 14.69 37.68
CA ASN A 21 17.17 14.56 39.14
C ASN A 21 17.41 15.90 39.83
N GLU A 22 18.35 16.71 39.32
CA GLU A 22 18.64 18.04 39.88
C GLU A 22 17.43 18.97 39.77
N VAL A 23 16.76 18.99 38.62
CA VAL A 23 15.52 19.78 38.42
C VAL A 23 14.41 19.30 39.34
N TYR A 24 14.19 17.99 39.47
CA TYR A 24 13.18 17.44 40.37
C TYR A 24 13.39 17.89 41.82
N GLN A 25 14.63 17.78 42.32
CA GLN A 25 14.98 18.22 43.68
C GLN A 25 14.88 19.74 43.83
N HIS A 26 15.32 20.51 42.84
CA HIS A 26 15.26 21.97 42.85
C HIS A 26 13.82 22.49 42.96
N LEU A 27 12.87 21.80 42.33
CA LEU A 27 11.44 22.12 42.39
C LEU A 27 10.76 21.69 43.70
N GLY A 28 11.52 21.12 44.66
CA GLY A 28 10.99 20.68 45.93
C GLY A 28 10.27 19.34 45.87
N GLU A 29 10.70 18.45 44.97
CA GLU A 29 10.22 17.06 44.89
C GLU A 29 8.69 16.96 44.68
N PRO A 30 8.15 17.49 43.57
CA PRO A 30 6.71 17.50 43.33
C PRO A 30 6.12 16.09 43.22
N ASP A 31 4.85 15.94 43.63
CA ASP A 31 4.14 14.65 43.66
C ASP A 31 4.09 13.92 42.31
N ILE A 32 4.08 14.68 41.21
CA ILE A 32 4.06 14.15 39.84
C ILE A 32 5.18 14.81 39.05
N PHE A 33 6.12 13.99 38.57
CA PHE A 33 7.18 14.42 37.66
C PHE A 33 7.42 13.33 36.62
N LEU A 34 7.35 13.70 35.33
CA LEU A 34 7.45 12.77 34.22
C LEU A 34 8.76 12.97 33.47
N PHE A 35 9.44 11.86 33.16
CA PHE A 35 10.60 11.82 32.28
C PHE A 35 10.26 11.06 31.00
N CYS A 36 10.41 11.71 29.85
CA CYS A 36 10.36 11.03 28.55
C CYS A 36 11.80 10.62 28.14
N PRO A 37 12.12 9.32 28.08
CA PRO A 37 13.40 8.88 27.56
C PRO A 37 13.54 9.20 26.07
N THR A 38 14.78 9.20 25.57
CA THR A 38 15.06 9.27 24.12
C THR A 38 14.68 7.96 23.43
N ASP A 39 15.04 6.83 24.03
CA ASP A 39 14.57 5.51 23.61
C ASP A 39 13.20 5.24 24.26
N TYR A 40 12.13 5.91 23.80
CA TYR A 40 10.78 5.85 24.39
C TYR A 40 9.87 4.75 23.82
N CYS A 41 10.41 3.88 22.96
CA CYS A 41 9.73 2.70 22.44
C CYS A 41 10.74 1.58 22.16
N ALA A 42 10.28 0.32 22.14
CA ALA A 42 11.19 -0.82 22.00
C ALA A 42 12.03 -0.77 20.72
N LYS A 43 11.46 -0.27 19.62
CA LYS A 43 12.15 -0.13 18.32
C LYS A 43 13.34 0.85 18.36
N LEU A 44 13.34 1.80 19.29
CA LEU A 44 14.46 2.76 19.45
C LEU A 44 15.59 2.19 20.33
N CYS A 45 15.30 1.16 21.14
CA CYS A 45 16.28 0.56 22.02
C CYS A 45 17.32 -0.25 21.24
N THR A 46 18.59 0.02 21.50
CA THR A 46 19.71 -0.70 20.87
C THR A 46 20.49 -1.54 21.90
N PRO A 47 20.68 -2.86 21.70
CA PRO A 47 20.15 -3.67 20.59
C PRO A 47 18.68 -4.08 20.74
N ASN A 48 18.15 -4.02 21.96
CA ASN A 48 16.77 -4.34 22.34
C ASN A 48 16.49 -3.75 23.73
N VAL A 49 15.27 -3.92 24.26
CA VAL A 49 14.86 -3.35 25.56
C VAL A 49 15.72 -3.90 26.72
N PRO A 50 15.87 -5.22 26.94
CA PRO A 50 16.62 -5.76 28.09
C PRO A 50 18.11 -5.37 28.11
N GLN A 51 18.71 -5.21 26.93
CA GLN A 51 20.16 -4.97 26.79
C GLN A 51 20.49 -3.51 26.47
N SER A 52 19.50 -2.61 26.46
CA SER A 52 19.74 -1.18 26.21
C SER A 52 20.54 -0.56 27.35
N SER A 53 21.82 -0.27 27.09
CA SER A 53 22.67 0.46 28.05
C SER A 53 22.08 1.81 28.47
N TYR A 54 21.34 2.45 27.57
CA TYR A 54 20.63 3.70 27.83
C TYR A 54 19.52 3.50 28.87
N LEU A 55 18.59 2.56 28.63
CA LEU A 55 17.48 2.30 29.56
C LEU A 55 17.95 1.71 30.89
N LEU A 56 18.98 0.86 30.89
CA LEU A 56 19.58 0.35 32.12
C LEU A 56 20.13 1.49 33.00
N THR A 57 20.77 2.49 32.38
CA THR A 57 21.25 3.68 33.09
C THR A 57 20.07 4.50 33.62
N VAL A 58 19.04 4.74 32.81
CA VAL A 58 17.84 5.47 33.24
C VAL A 58 17.16 4.75 34.42
N GLY A 59 16.92 3.44 34.32
CA GLY A 59 16.29 2.67 35.37
C GLY A 59 17.08 2.64 36.68
N GLU A 60 18.42 2.57 36.59
CA GLU A 60 19.30 2.55 37.77
C GLU A 60 19.48 3.92 38.43
N LYS A 61 19.63 4.99 37.65
CA LYS A 61 20.10 6.30 38.14
C LYS A 61 19.00 7.34 38.29
N LEU A 62 17.89 7.24 37.56
CA LEU A 62 16.78 8.17 37.71
C LEU A 62 16.12 7.95 39.08
N LEU A 63 15.80 9.04 39.78
CA LEU A 63 15.19 8.96 41.10
C LEU A 63 13.90 8.11 41.05
N PRO A 64 13.70 7.14 41.97
CA PRO A 64 12.61 6.16 41.87
C PRO A 64 11.19 6.72 41.81
N VAL A 65 11.01 7.93 42.34
CA VAL A 65 9.75 8.68 42.39
C VAL A 65 9.38 9.36 41.07
N ILE A 66 10.34 9.48 40.14
CA ILE A 66 10.09 10.07 38.82
C ILE A 66 9.49 9.00 37.91
N ASP A 67 8.31 9.29 37.38
CA ASP A 67 7.59 8.41 36.47
C ASP A 67 8.17 8.51 35.05
N ILE A 68 8.13 7.41 34.29
CA ILE A 68 8.78 7.31 32.98
C ILE A 68 7.74 7.07 31.89
N LEU A 69 7.75 7.91 30.84
CA LEU A 69 6.87 7.76 29.69
C LEU A 69 7.34 6.64 28.75
N TRP A 70 6.39 5.90 28.17
CA TRP A 70 6.65 4.82 27.23
C TRP A 70 5.54 4.67 26.19
N THR A 71 5.88 4.47 24.92
CA THR A 71 4.89 4.38 23.82
C THR A 71 4.57 2.93 23.38
N GLY A 72 5.19 1.94 24.02
CA GLY A 72 5.05 0.52 23.68
C GLY A 72 6.14 0.02 22.72
N PRO A 73 5.86 -1.05 21.95
CA PRO A 73 6.84 -1.61 21.02
C PRO A 73 7.30 -0.66 19.89
N LYS A 74 6.46 0.31 19.52
CA LYS A 74 6.72 1.29 18.46
C LYS A 74 6.22 2.67 18.89
N VAL A 75 6.62 3.71 18.15
CA VAL A 75 6.09 5.08 18.31
C VAL A 75 4.57 5.09 18.27
N VAL A 76 3.98 4.47 17.23
CA VAL A 76 2.55 4.14 17.14
C VAL A 76 2.45 2.64 17.30
N SER A 77 1.99 2.16 18.45
CA SER A 77 1.93 0.73 18.76
C SER A 77 0.63 0.11 18.23
N HIS A 78 0.72 -0.96 17.44
CA HIS A 78 -0.48 -1.70 17.01
C HIS A 78 -1.12 -2.40 18.21
N LYS A 79 -0.33 -3.19 18.96
CA LYS A 79 -0.70 -3.84 20.21
C LYS A 79 0.35 -3.52 21.27
N ILE A 80 -0.09 -3.34 22.51
CA ILE A 80 0.80 -3.30 23.68
C ILE A 80 0.42 -4.51 24.54
N SER A 81 1.34 -5.46 24.72
CA SER A 81 1.07 -6.69 25.45
C SER A 81 1.56 -6.62 26.89
N VAL A 82 1.00 -7.46 27.76
CA VAL A 82 1.43 -7.57 29.17
C VAL A 82 2.91 -7.90 29.26
N GLU A 83 3.39 -8.83 28.45
CA GLU A 83 4.78 -9.29 28.43
C GLU A 83 5.72 -8.15 28.03
N SER A 84 5.33 -7.34 27.04
CA SER A 84 6.13 -6.18 26.62
C SER A 84 6.26 -5.11 27.72
N ILE A 85 5.24 -4.96 28.57
CA ILE A 85 5.26 -4.04 29.70
C ILE A 85 6.07 -4.61 30.86
N GLU A 86 6.00 -5.91 31.12
CA GLU A 86 6.85 -6.57 32.13
C GLU A 86 8.33 -6.49 31.75
N GLU A 87 8.66 -6.70 30.48
CA GLU A 87 10.02 -6.58 29.95
C GLU A 87 10.58 -5.18 30.22
N VAL A 88 9.90 -4.13 29.76
CA VAL A 88 10.39 -2.76 29.94
C VAL A 88 10.39 -2.33 31.42
N SER A 89 9.40 -2.76 32.21
CA SER A 89 9.33 -2.46 33.65
C SER A 89 10.52 -3.05 34.40
N SER A 90 11.02 -4.22 33.99
CA SER A 90 12.22 -4.84 34.60
C SER A 90 13.49 -4.00 34.40
N VAL A 91 13.60 -3.33 33.25
CA VAL A 91 14.76 -2.49 32.89
C VAL A 91 14.64 -1.11 33.53
N LEU A 92 13.45 -0.50 33.43
CA LEU A 92 13.14 0.80 34.03
C LEU A 92 13.08 0.75 35.56
N ARG A 93 12.89 -0.44 36.13
CA ARG A 93 12.73 -0.70 37.58
C ARG A 93 11.51 -0.01 38.21
N ARG A 94 10.49 0.26 37.40
CA ARG A 94 9.19 0.84 37.80
C ARG A 94 8.17 0.65 36.68
N ALA A 95 6.88 0.73 37.03
CA ALA A 95 5.79 0.72 36.07
C ALA A 95 5.81 2.00 35.22
N PRO A 96 5.74 1.93 33.88
CA PRO A 96 5.73 3.12 33.04
C PRO A 96 4.37 3.82 33.03
N VAL A 97 4.38 5.09 32.63
CA VAL A 97 3.19 5.81 32.16
C VAL A 97 3.15 5.67 30.65
N ILE A 98 2.05 5.12 30.10
CA ILE A 98 1.93 5.01 28.65
C ILE A 98 1.66 6.38 28.04
N TRP A 99 2.46 6.77 27.06
CA TRP A 99 2.14 7.81 26.09
C TRP A 99 1.61 7.10 24.84
N ASP A 100 0.30 7.05 24.66
CA ASP A 100 -0.30 6.28 23.56
C ASP A 100 -0.59 7.14 22.34
N ASN A 101 0.06 6.81 21.22
CA ASN A 101 -0.11 7.48 19.93
C ASN A 101 -1.08 6.73 18.99
N ILE A 102 -1.89 5.79 19.49
CA ILE A 102 -2.87 5.05 18.66
C ILE A 102 -3.83 5.96 17.88
N HIS A 103 -4.13 7.17 18.37
CA HIS A 103 -4.98 8.14 17.69
C HIS A 103 -4.22 9.37 17.17
N ALA A 104 -2.89 9.39 17.21
CA ALA A 104 -2.10 10.52 16.71
C ALA A 104 -2.12 10.56 15.18
N ASN A 105 -2.28 11.75 14.59
CA ASN A 105 -2.25 11.97 13.13
C ASN A 105 -1.26 13.04 12.65
N ASP A 106 -0.45 13.61 13.55
CA ASP A 106 0.56 14.63 13.23
C ASP A 106 1.59 14.20 12.16
N TYR A 107 1.83 12.89 12.04
CA TYR A 107 2.75 12.31 11.06
C TYR A 107 2.16 12.14 9.65
N ASP A 108 0.84 12.27 9.46
CA ASP A 108 0.19 12.16 8.15
C ASP A 108 -1.09 13.03 8.08
N PRO A 109 -1.04 14.19 7.40
CA PRO A 109 -2.16 15.13 7.36
C PRO A 109 -3.37 14.60 6.57
N GLN A 110 -3.26 13.50 5.83
CA GLN A 110 -4.39 12.89 5.13
C GLN A 110 -5.15 11.88 6.00
N ARG A 111 -4.67 11.60 7.21
CA ARG A 111 -5.25 10.59 8.10
C ARG A 111 -5.97 11.23 9.28
N LEU A 112 -7.04 10.55 9.69
CA LEU A 112 -7.85 10.86 10.85
C LEU A 112 -8.25 9.54 11.52
N PHE A 113 -8.33 9.54 12.86
CA PHE A 113 -8.64 8.34 13.64
C PHE A 113 -9.84 8.57 14.57
N LEU A 114 -10.94 7.93 14.20
CA LEU A 114 -12.26 7.95 14.85
C LEU A 114 -12.71 6.56 15.31
N GLY A 115 -11.82 5.56 15.25
CA GLY A 115 -12.03 4.22 15.80
C GLY A 115 -11.82 4.17 17.33
N PRO A 116 -12.20 3.08 18.00
CA PRO A 116 -12.10 2.94 19.45
C PRO A 116 -10.67 2.69 19.92
N TYR A 117 -10.38 3.02 21.17
CA TYR A 117 -9.20 2.54 21.87
C TYR A 117 -9.19 1.00 21.87
N LYS A 118 -8.10 0.37 21.40
CA LYS A 118 -8.06 -1.07 21.08
C LYS A 118 -6.66 -1.65 21.27
N ASP A 119 -6.57 -2.97 21.47
CA ASP A 119 -5.33 -3.76 21.51
C ASP A 119 -4.39 -3.40 22.66
N ARG A 120 -4.98 -2.94 23.77
CA ARG A 120 -4.36 -2.78 25.09
C ARG A 120 -5.22 -3.56 26.08
N PRO A 121 -4.85 -4.80 26.46
CA PRO A 121 -5.64 -5.59 27.41
C PRO A 121 -5.82 -4.83 28.73
N THR A 122 -7.00 -4.93 29.36
CA THR A 122 -7.29 -4.28 30.64
C THR A 122 -6.40 -4.81 31.78
N GLU A 123 -5.79 -5.99 31.61
CA GLU A 123 -4.74 -6.54 32.50
C GLU A 123 -3.50 -5.64 32.59
N LEU A 124 -3.32 -4.70 31.65
CA LEU A 124 -2.26 -3.69 31.72
C LEU A 124 -2.51 -2.65 32.81
N ILE A 125 -3.76 -2.31 33.11
CA ILE A 125 -4.10 -1.22 34.05
C ILE A 125 -3.37 -1.35 35.40
N PRO A 126 -3.36 -2.52 36.08
CA PRO A 126 -2.62 -2.66 37.34
C PRO A 126 -1.09 -2.71 37.19
N LYS A 127 -0.56 -2.85 35.97
CA LYS A 127 0.88 -2.91 35.67
C LYS A 127 1.45 -1.59 35.19
N LEU A 128 0.59 -0.58 35.01
CA LEU A 128 0.95 0.75 34.54
C LEU A 128 0.78 1.76 35.65
N ARG A 129 1.54 2.85 35.55
CA ARG A 129 1.36 4.01 36.43
C ARG A 129 0.25 4.94 35.93
N GLY A 130 0.01 4.93 34.63
CA GLY A 130 -1.06 5.71 33.98
C GLY A 130 -1.03 5.54 32.47
N VAL A 131 -2.02 6.12 31.80
CA VAL A 131 -2.10 6.21 30.33
C VAL A 131 -2.47 7.64 29.96
N LEU A 132 -1.68 8.24 29.08
CA LEU A 132 -1.88 9.54 28.47
C LEU A 132 -1.98 9.33 26.96
N THR A 133 -3.15 9.58 26.38
CA THR A 133 -3.30 9.51 24.92
C THR A 133 -2.85 10.82 24.28
N ASN A 134 -2.13 10.70 23.18
CA ASN A 134 -1.82 11.78 22.25
C ASN A 134 -2.69 11.55 21.00
N PRO A 135 -3.82 12.26 20.87
CA PRO A 135 -4.83 11.96 19.87
C PRO A 135 -4.63 12.79 18.59
N ASN A 136 -5.67 12.97 17.78
CA ASN A 136 -5.60 13.75 16.54
C ASN A 136 -5.29 15.22 16.86
N CYS A 137 -4.68 15.92 15.89
CA CYS A 137 -4.39 17.35 15.97
C CYS A 137 -5.68 18.17 16.11
N GLU A 138 -6.69 17.80 15.34
CA GLU A 138 -8.02 18.39 15.36
C GLU A 138 -8.73 18.06 16.67
N PHE A 139 -9.32 19.08 17.31
CA PHE A 139 -9.82 18.95 18.68
C PHE A 139 -11.10 18.12 18.75
N TYR A 140 -12.12 18.46 17.96
CA TYR A 140 -13.43 17.81 18.03
C TYR A 140 -13.44 16.33 17.62
N PRO A 141 -12.66 15.89 16.63
CA PRO A 141 -12.54 14.47 16.25
C PRO A 141 -12.07 13.54 17.38
N ASN A 142 -11.51 14.08 18.46
CA ASN A 142 -10.98 13.28 19.58
C ASN A 142 -12.06 12.76 20.55
N PHE A 143 -13.34 13.05 20.31
CA PHE A 143 -14.43 12.59 21.17
C PHE A 143 -14.39 11.07 21.38
N VAL A 144 -14.34 10.28 20.29
CA VAL A 144 -14.31 8.81 20.37
C VAL A 144 -13.04 8.31 21.04
N ALA A 145 -11.88 8.86 20.68
CA ALA A 145 -10.59 8.46 21.23
C ALA A 145 -10.57 8.57 22.76
N ILE A 146 -11.00 9.72 23.29
CA ILE A 146 -11.01 9.99 24.73
C ILE A 146 -12.13 9.21 25.44
N HIS A 147 -13.33 9.17 24.86
CA HIS A 147 -14.48 8.47 25.45
C HIS A 147 -14.22 6.96 25.59
N THR A 148 -13.65 6.33 24.56
CA THR A 148 -13.35 4.90 24.58
C THR A 148 -12.18 4.55 25.49
N LEU A 149 -11.15 5.41 25.58
CA LEU A 149 -10.10 5.29 26.61
C LEU A 149 -10.69 5.39 28.03
N ALA A 150 -11.58 6.35 28.29
CA ALA A 150 -12.22 6.48 29.60
C ALA A 150 -13.08 5.25 29.95
N THR A 151 -13.74 4.66 28.95
CA THR A 151 -14.50 3.40 29.10
C THR A 151 -13.57 2.24 29.47
N TRP A 152 -12.43 2.12 28.78
CA TRP A 152 -11.40 1.13 29.08
C TRP A 152 -10.81 1.30 30.49
N CYS A 153 -10.51 2.52 30.93
CA CYS A 153 -10.01 2.78 32.29
C CYS A 153 -11.00 2.34 33.38
N LYS A 154 -12.31 2.49 33.14
CA LYS A 154 -13.36 2.08 34.09
C LYS A 154 -13.54 0.56 34.15
N ALA A 155 -13.19 -0.18 33.09
CA ALA A 155 -13.30 -1.63 33.06
C ALA A 155 -12.49 -2.32 34.19
N ALA A 156 -11.32 -1.79 34.53
CA ALA A 156 -10.49 -2.31 35.64
C ALA A 156 -11.14 -2.18 37.02
N THR A 157 -12.04 -1.21 37.23
CA THR A 157 -12.68 -1.02 38.55
C THR A 157 -13.75 -2.06 38.88
N HIS A 158 -14.18 -2.86 37.91
CA HIS A 158 -15.27 -3.83 38.07
C HIS A 158 -14.83 -5.31 37.99
N GLY A 159 -13.53 -5.59 37.84
CA GLY A 159 -12.97 -6.94 37.69
C GLY A 159 -12.78 -7.70 39.00
N GLY A 160 -13.87 -8.18 39.60
CA GLY A 160 -13.82 -9.33 40.53
C GLY A 160 -13.91 -10.64 39.74
N ALA A 161 -13.13 -11.65 40.14
CA ALA A 161 -12.98 -12.95 39.46
C ALA A 161 -14.33 -13.55 39.00
N ARG A 162 -14.43 -13.93 37.72
CA ARG A 162 -15.52 -14.75 37.19
C ARG A 162 -14.97 -15.82 36.24
N ASP A 163 -15.59 -16.99 36.33
CA ASP A 163 -15.26 -18.21 35.61
C ASP A 163 -15.38 -18.03 34.09
N VAL A 164 -14.39 -18.53 33.35
CA VAL A 164 -14.22 -18.38 31.91
C VAL A 164 -14.99 -19.49 31.17
N GLU A 165 -15.92 -19.12 30.29
CA GLU A 165 -16.30 -19.97 29.15
C GLU A 165 -15.49 -19.54 27.92
N MET A 166 -14.76 -20.49 27.33
CA MET A 166 -13.92 -20.25 26.16
C MET A 166 -14.75 -20.16 24.88
N GLY A 167 -14.86 -18.96 24.32
CA GLY A 167 -15.18 -18.71 22.92
C GLY A 167 -13.92 -18.33 22.14
N GLU A 168 -13.84 -18.69 20.86
CA GLU A 168 -12.65 -18.57 19.99
C GLU A 168 -12.36 -17.14 19.46
N GLU A 169 -12.69 -16.10 20.21
CA GLU A 169 -12.24 -14.73 19.92
C GLU A 169 -11.51 -14.19 21.16
N GLU A 170 -10.29 -13.68 21.01
CA GLU A 170 -9.47 -13.03 22.04
C GLU A 170 -10.10 -11.72 22.56
N ASP A 171 -11.37 -11.74 22.94
CA ASP A 171 -12.08 -10.57 23.47
C ASP A 171 -11.76 -10.42 24.96
N ASP A 172 -11.22 -9.27 25.32
CA ASP A 172 -11.05 -8.85 26.71
C ASP A 172 -12.43 -8.87 27.40
N PRO A 173 -12.61 -9.71 28.45
CA PRO A 173 -13.92 -9.92 29.06
C PRO A 173 -14.48 -8.65 29.72
N CYS A 174 -13.63 -7.67 30.01
CA CYS A 174 -13.98 -6.43 30.69
C CYS A 174 -14.17 -5.24 29.74
N TYR A 175 -13.66 -5.29 28.51
CA TYR A 175 -13.75 -4.20 27.55
C TYR A 175 -13.93 -4.69 26.11
N SER A 176 -15.03 -4.26 25.46
CA SER A 176 -15.26 -4.50 24.03
C SER A 176 -15.13 -3.19 23.25
N PRO A 177 -14.17 -3.08 22.31
CA PRO A 177 -13.97 -1.88 21.49
C PRO A 177 -15.24 -1.46 20.73
N GLN A 178 -16.00 -2.42 20.19
CA GLN A 178 -17.20 -2.17 19.39
C GLN A 178 -18.36 -1.65 20.24
N LYS A 179 -18.52 -2.17 21.46
CA LYS A 179 -19.51 -1.66 22.41
C LYS A 179 -19.13 -0.24 22.87
N ALA A 180 -17.86 -0.01 23.18
CA ALA A 180 -17.35 1.30 23.57
C ALA A 180 -17.51 2.34 22.44
N LEU A 181 -17.22 1.94 21.19
CA LEU A 181 -17.43 2.78 20.01
C LEU A 181 -18.91 3.15 19.84
N SER A 182 -19.81 2.16 19.90
CA SER A 182 -21.24 2.39 19.72
C SER A 182 -21.79 3.36 20.76
N LEU A 183 -21.33 3.24 22.01
CA LEU A 183 -21.68 4.18 23.08
C LEU A 183 -21.13 5.59 22.78
N ALA A 184 -19.84 5.69 22.44
CA ALA A 184 -19.19 6.97 22.13
C ALA A 184 -19.89 7.71 20.98
N LEU A 185 -20.20 7.02 19.88
CA LEU A 185 -20.87 7.63 18.72
C LEU A 185 -22.30 8.07 19.04
N SER A 186 -23.01 7.32 19.89
CA SER A 186 -24.37 7.68 20.31
C SER A 186 -24.38 8.96 21.14
N GLU A 187 -23.40 9.13 22.03
CA GLU A 187 -23.23 10.36 22.82
C GLU A 187 -22.72 11.52 21.94
N TRP A 188 -21.77 11.26 21.04
CA TRP A 188 -21.23 12.28 20.14
C TRP A 188 -22.30 12.85 19.20
N LEU A 189 -23.26 12.02 18.76
CA LEU A 189 -24.39 12.49 17.96
C LEU A 189 -25.18 13.62 18.63
N GLN A 190 -25.30 13.60 19.97
CA GLN A 190 -25.99 14.67 20.70
C GLN A 190 -25.24 16.00 20.61
N GLU A 191 -23.90 15.97 20.55
CA GLU A 191 -23.07 17.18 20.38
C GLU A 191 -23.30 17.83 19.01
N PHE A 192 -23.46 17.04 17.95
CA PHE A 192 -23.77 17.55 16.61
C PHE A 192 -25.13 18.25 16.53
N LEU A 193 -26.08 17.86 17.38
CA LEU A 193 -27.42 18.46 17.44
C LEU A 193 -27.44 19.76 18.26
N SER A 194 -26.38 20.04 19.02
CA SER A 194 -26.24 21.29 19.78
C SER A 194 -25.80 22.44 18.87
N THR A 195 -26.23 23.67 19.18
CA THR A 195 -25.73 24.88 18.51
C THR A 195 -24.46 25.39 19.20
N ASP A 196 -23.57 26.03 18.46
CA ASP A 196 -22.48 26.80 19.07
C ASP A 196 -23.05 27.88 20.00
N GLN A 197 -22.51 27.99 21.22
CA GLN A 197 -22.81 29.17 22.03
C GLN A 197 -22.20 30.39 21.33
N PRO A 198 -22.91 31.53 21.26
CA PRO A 198 -22.34 32.72 20.67
C PRO A 198 -21.16 33.20 21.54
N GLY A 199 -19.94 32.86 21.12
CA GLY A 199 -18.72 33.49 21.61
C GLY A 199 -18.30 34.57 20.62
N ASP A 200 -18.25 35.83 21.08
CA ASP A 200 -17.63 37.05 20.52
C ASP A 200 -17.32 37.17 19.01
N GLU A 201 -18.12 36.56 18.14
CA GLU A 201 -18.19 36.88 16.72
C GLU A 201 -19.57 37.46 16.44
N GLU A 202 -19.60 38.74 16.08
CA GLU A 202 -20.84 39.42 15.69
C GLU A 202 -21.51 38.61 14.57
N PRO A 203 -22.74 38.11 14.76
CA PRO A 203 -23.45 37.47 13.69
C PRO A 203 -23.71 38.53 12.62
N MET A 204 -23.34 38.24 11.38
CA MET A 204 -23.88 38.97 10.23
C MET A 204 -25.40 39.06 10.41
N GLN A 205 -25.91 40.29 10.51
CA GLN A 205 -27.33 40.58 10.68
C GLN A 205 -28.16 39.79 9.66
N THR A 206 -28.80 38.72 10.11
CA THR A 206 -29.97 38.17 9.45
C THR A 206 -31.19 38.68 10.21
N ASP A 207 -32.05 39.38 9.48
CA ASP A 207 -33.26 40.03 9.96
C ASP A 207 -34.14 39.03 10.72
N MET A 208 -34.21 39.14 12.05
CA MET A 208 -35.03 38.30 12.94
C MET A 208 -36.50 38.75 12.88
N GLY A 209 -37.08 38.79 11.67
CA GLY A 209 -38.41 39.33 11.42
C GLY A 209 -39.30 38.52 10.47
N GLU A 210 -38.82 37.48 9.80
CA GLU A 210 -39.63 36.74 8.82
C GLU A 210 -40.15 35.40 9.36
N SER A 211 -41.47 35.25 9.33
CA SER A 211 -42.18 33.98 9.53
C SER A 211 -41.57 32.87 8.67
N CYS A 212 -41.40 31.67 9.24
CA CYS A 212 -40.94 30.47 8.53
C CYS A 212 -41.69 30.31 7.20
N TYR A 213 -40.99 30.54 6.09
CA TYR A 213 -41.56 30.46 4.74
C TYR A 213 -42.02 29.02 4.48
N VAL A 214 -43.27 28.82 4.05
CA VAL A 214 -43.78 27.50 3.66
C VAL A 214 -44.05 27.55 2.16
N PRO A 215 -43.30 26.82 1.32
CA PRO A 215 -43.46 26.88 -0.13
C PRO A 215 -44.84 26.35 -0.54
N GLY A 216 -45.45 27.03 -1.51
CA GLY A 216 -46.75 26.63 -2.07
C GLY A 216 -46.67 25.34 -2.92
N PRO A 217 -47.81 24.72 -3.28
CA PRO A 217 -47.88 23.44 -3.99
C PRO A 217 -47.28 23.40 -5.42
N GLY A 218 -46.73 24.52 -5.92
CA GLY A 218 -46.00 24.62 -7.18
C GLY A 218 -44.61 25.25 -7.06
N GLU A 219 -44.15 25.56 -5.86
CA GLU A 219 -42.83 26.11 -5.60
C GLU A 219 -41.82 25.00 -5.32
N LYS A 220 -40.54 25.26 -5.59
CA LYS A 220 -39.49 24.30 -5.22
C LYS A 220 -39.51 24.13 -3.69
N PRO A 221 -39.50 22.88 -3.18
CA PRO A 221 -39.44 22.66 -1.74
C PRO A 221 -38.21 23.38 -1.17
N LEU A 222 -38.37 23.98 0.00
CA LEU A 222 -37.23 24.51 0.76
C LEU A 222 -36.25 23.36 1.00
N PHE A 223 -34.97 23.66 0.89
CA PHE A 223 -33.94 22.70 1.25
C PHE A 223 -33.99 22.50 2.77
N THR A 224 -34.67 21.45 3.21
CA THR A 224 -34.59 20.94 4.57
C THR A 224 -33.56 19.83 4.58
N ALA A 225 -32.36 20.12 5.06
CA ALA A 225 -31.34 19.10 5.23
C ALA A 225 -31.87 18.00 6.15
N GLU A 226 -31.75 16.74 5.73
CA GLU A 226 -32.04 15.61 6.60
C GLU A 226 -31.11 15.65 7.83
N PRO A 227 -31.61 15.27 9.02
CA PRO A 227 -30.79 15.30 10.23
C PRO A 227 -29.68 14.23 10.15
N LEU A 228 -28.53 14.55 10.74
CA LEU A 228 -27.45 13.59 10.94
C LEU A 228 -27.94 12.40 11.78
N THR A 229 -27.57 11.19 11.39
CA THR A 229 -27.97 9.95 12.07
C THR A 229 -26.79 9.25 12.75
N LEU A 230 -27.08 8.29 13.63
CA LEU A 230 -26.04 7.46 14.24
C LEU A 230 -25.31 6.59 13.20
N ASP A 231 -26.01 6.13 12.17
CA ASP A 231 -25.41 5.31 11.13
C ASP A 231 -24.46 6.13 10.24
N ASP A 232 -24.73 7.43 10.05
CA ASP A 232 -23.79 8.36 9.42
C ASP A 232 -22.48 8.45 10.22
N LEU A 233 -22.55 8.52 11.55
CA LEU A 233 -21.36 8.55 12.41
C LEU A 233 -20.61 7.22 12.47
N LYS A 234 -21.32 6.09 12.42
CA LYS A 234 -20.69 4.76 12.29
C LYS A 234 -19.95 4.64 10.96
N LEU A 235 -20.57 5.09 9.86
CA LEU A 235 -19.93 5.12 8.55
C LEU A 235 -18.69 6.01 8.57
N LEU A 236 -18.78 7.21 9.16
CA LEU A 236 -17.65 8.12 9.31
C LEU A 236 -16.49 7.47 10.09
N SER A 237 -16.80 6.80 11.20
CA SER A 237 -15.82 6.06 12.00
C SER A 237 -15.18 4.92 11.22
N ASP A 238 -15.97 4.18 10.43
CA ASP A 238 -15.46 3.08 9.63
C ASP A 238 -14.51 3.54 8.51
N LEU A 239 -14.78 4.70 7.91
CA LEU A 239 -13.93 5.33 6.90
C LEU A 239 -12.61 5.85 7.49
N PHE A 240 -12.64 6.38 8.72
CA PHE A 240 -11.49 6.95 9.42
C PHE A 240 -11.21 6.19 10.72
N TYR A 241 -10.88 4.91 10.63
CA TYR A 241 -10.90 4.01 11.79
C TYR A 241 -9.63 4.08 12.66
N LEU A 242 -8.62 3.23 12.40
CA LEU A 242 -7.40 3.12 13.21
C LEU A 242 -6.11 3.10 12.34
N PRO A 243 -4.92 3.31 12.93
CA PRO A 243 -3.68 3.39 12.15
C PRO A 243 -3.30 2.13 11.36
N TYR A 244 -3.77 0.96 11.78
CA TYR A 244 -3.42 -0.33 11.21
C TYR A 244 -4.62 -1.11 10.66
N GLU A 245 -5.82 -0.54 10.75
CA GLU A 245 -7.06 -1.20 10.39
C GLU A 245 -8.08 -0.19 9.88
N HIS A 246 -8.77 -0.54 8.80
CA HIS A 246 -9.96 0.17 8.34
C HIS A 246 -11.21 -0.45 8.95
N GLY A 247 -12.27 0.35 9.12
CA GLY A 247 -13.56 -0.14 9.57
C GLY A 247 -14.18 -1.11 8.57
N VAL A 248 -15.24 -1.79 9.00
CA VAL A 248 -15.84 -2.88 8.23
C VAL A 248 -16.35 -2.38 6.88
N THR A 249 -17.11 -1.29 6.85
CA THR A 249 -17.64 -0.73 5.60
C THR A 249 -16.53 -0.28 4.65
N ALA A 250 -15.49 0.40 5.14
CA ALA A 250 -14.37 0.83 4.31
C ALA A 250 -13.63 -0.37 3.69
N ARG A 251 -13.39 -1.44 4.46
CA ARG A 251 -12.82 -2.68 3.93
C ARG A 251 -13.70 -3.29 2.85
N THR A 252 -15.00 -3.42 3.11
CA THR A 252 -15.96 -3.96 2.14
C THR A 252 -16.01 -3.14 0.86
N MET A 253 -16.06 -1.80 0.94
CA MET A 253 -16.04 -0.92 -0.23
C MET A 253 -14.80 -1.15 -1.09
N LEU A 254 -13.62 -1.26 -0.47
CA LEU A 254 -12.39 -1.52 -1.21
C LEU A 254 -12.35 -2.95 -1.80
N GLN A 255 -12.90 -3.95 -1.09
CA GLN A 255 -13.01 -5.33 -1.58
C GLN A 255 -13.94 -5.44 -2.79
N GLU A 256 -15.08 -4.76 -2.74
CA GLU A 256 -16.01 -4.67 -3.87
C GLU A 256 -15.34 -3.97 -5.06
N LEU A 257 -14.66 -2.84 -4.84
CA LEU A 257 -13.98 -2.11 -5.91
C LEU A 257 -12.91 -2.95 -6.62
N ASP A 258 -12.07 -3.64 -5.87
CA ASP A 258 -11.04 -4.53 -6.44
C ASP A 258 -11.66 -5.68 -7.23
N TRP A 259 -12.68 -6.34 -6.66
CA TRP A 259 -13.37 -7.43 -7.34
C TRP A 259 -14.05 -6.97 -8.63
N LEU A 260 -14.76 -5.84 -8.60
CA LEU A 260 -15.46 -5.28 -9.75
C LEU A 260 -14.49 -4.92 -10.88
N LYS A 261 -13.34 -4.33 -10.53
CA LYS A 261 -12.26 -4.02 -11.47
C LYS A 261 -11.71 -5.28 -12.13
N ASN A 262 -11.39 -6.31 -11.34
CA ASN A 262 -10.76 -7.55 -11.82
C ASN A 262 -11.72 -8.47 -12.59
N ASN A 263 -13.03 -8.29 -12.43
CA ASN A 263 -14.07 -9.07 -13.14
C ASN A 263 -14.82 -8.27 -14.21
N SER A 264 -14.27 -7.12 -14.63
CA SER A 264 -14.90 -6.22 -15.62
C SER A 264 -15.12 -6.87 -17.00
N CYS A 265 -14.34 -7.89 -17.38
CA CYS A 265 -14.55 -8.64 -18.63
C CYS A 265 -15.84 -9.48 -18.65
N ALA A 266 -16.47 -9.74 -17.50
CA ALA A 266 -17.77 -10.42 -17.43
C ALA A 266 -18.93 -9.55 -17.93
N THR A 267 -18.70 -8.24 -18.15
CA THR A 267 -19.73 -7.31 -18.65
C THR A 267 -20.03 -7.47 -20.14
N THR A 268 -19.17 -8.14 -20.91
CA THR A 268 -19.29 -8.25 -22.38
C THR A 268 -20.02 -9.51 -22.88
N ALA A 269 -20.34 -10.47 -22.00
CA ALA A 269 -21.00 -11.72 -22.39
C ALA A 269 -22.19 -12.00 -21.47
N GLU A 270 -23.44 -11.98 -21.97
CA GLU A 270 -24.67 -12.22 -21.19
C GLU A 270 -24.67 -13.61 -20.55
N THR A 271 -24.14 -13.69 -19.33
CA THR A 271 -23.97 -14.91 -18.55
C THR A 271 -24.36 -14.66 -17.09
N ASP A 272 -24.50 -15.70 -16.28
CA ASP A 272 -24.76 -15.58 -14.84
C ASP A 272 -23.72 -14.68 -14.12
N LYS A 273 -22.48 -14.65 -14.62
CA LYS A 273 -21.40 -13.79 -14.12
C LYS A 273 -21.67 -12.30 -14.35
N THR A 274 -22.39 -11.94 -15.40
CA THR A 274 -22.80 -10.55 -15.65
C THR A 274 -23.86 -10.10 -14.65
N ALA A 275 -24.78 -10.99 -14.28
CA ALA A 275 -25.81 -10.69 -13.28
C ALA A 275 -25.18 -10.51 -11.89
N GLU A 276 -24.24 -11.37 -11.52
CA GLU A 276 -23.45 -11.21 -10.28
C GLU A 276 -22.70 -9.87 -10.26
N TRP A 277 -21.99 -9.55 -11.35
CA TRP A 277 -21.25 -8.30 -11.46
C TRP A 277 -22.17 -7.08 -11.31
N ARG A 278 -23.33 -7.06 -11.97
CA ARG A 278 -24.31 -5.97 -11.86
C ARG A 278 -24.88 -5.83 -10.45
N SER A 279 -25.17 -6.95 -9.79
CA SER A 279 -25.67 -6.95 -8.41
C SER A 279 -24.65 -6.33 -7.45
N ARG A 280 -23.38 -6.75 -7.54
CA ARG A 280 -22.28 -6.21 -6.72
C ARG A 280 -21.97 -4.75 -7.05
N ALA A 281 -22.04 -4.38 -8.33
CA ALA A 281 -21.87 -2.99 -8.75
C ALA A 281 -22.96 -2.08 -8.17
N GLN A 282 -24.22 -2.56 -8.09
CA GLN A 282 -25.30 -1.83 -7.45
C GLN A 282 -25.08 -1.69 -5.94
N GLN A 283 -24.67 -2.76 -5.26
CA GLN A 283 -24.33 -2.70 -3.83
C GLN A 283 -23.19 -1.70 -3.56
N PHE A 284 -22.17 -1.67 -4.42
CA PHE A 284 -21.10 -0.68 -4.34
C PHE A 284 -21.61 0.75 -4.58
N ASP A 285 -22.53 0.94 -5.54
CA ASP A 285 -23.17 2.23 -5.80
C ASP A 285 -23.94 2.74 -4.57
N ASP A 286 -24.70 1.86 -3.90
CA ASP A 286 -25.48 2.17 -2.70
C ASP A 286 -24.58 2.57 -1.53
N MET A 287 -23.44 1.88 -1.36
CA MET A 287 -22.42 2.28 -0.37
C MET A 287 -21.82 3.66 -0.70
N CYS A 288 -21.52 3.94 -1.97
CA CYS A 288 -21.00 5.25 -2.38
C CYS A 288 -22.02 6.38 -2.18
N GLU A 289 -23.31 6.09 -2.41
CA GLU A 289 -24.41 7.00 -2.15
C GLU A 289 -24.52 7.31 -0.65
N SER A 290 -24.37 6.30 0.21
CA SER A 290 -24.38 6.46 1.67
C SER A 290 -23.29 7.42 2.14
N VAL A 291 -22.07 7.35 1.58
CA VAL A 291 -20.99 8.31 1.88
C VAL A 291 -21.35 9.73 1.45
N THR A 292 -22.03 9.89 0.31
CA THR A 292 -22.46 11.20 -0.20
C THR A 292 -23.53 11.81 0.70
N GLN A 293 -24.53 11.01 1.09
CA GLN A 293 -25.59 11.41 2.02
C GLN A 293 -25.03 11.78 3.40
N MET A 294 -24.11 10.98 3.93
CA MET A 294 -23.40 11.25 5.19
C MET A 294 -22.69 12.62 5.13
N PHE A 295 -21.96 12.91 4.05
CA PHE A 295 -21.31 14.22 3.88
C PHE A 295 -22.33 15.36 3.84
N ASP A 296 -23.41 15.20 3.08
CA ASP A 296 -24.42 16.26 2.92
C ASP A 296 -25.10 16.56 4.26
N ARG A 297 -25.41 15.54 5.07
CA ARG A 297 -25.97 15.69 6.43
C ARG A 297 -24.95 16.30 7.41
N LEU A 298 -23.69 15.84 7.40
CA LEU A 298 -22.62 16.41 8.23
C LEU A 298 -22.38 17.89 7.91
N SER A 299 -22.36 18.26 6.63
CA SER A 299 -22.16 19.63 6.17
C SER A 299 -23.28 20.59 6.59
N ASN A 300 -24.47 20.03 6.87
CA ASN A 300 -25.63 20.77 7.33
C ASN A 300 -25.82 20.70 8.86
N ALA A 301 -24.96 19.99 9.60
CA ALA A 301 -25.08 19.88 11.05
C ALA A 301 -25.04 21.27 11.73
N PRO A 302 -25.86 21.50 12.78
CA PRO A 302 -25.87 22.78 13.50
C PRO A 302 -24.51 23.19 14.06
N LYS A 303 -23.75 22.22 14.60
CA LYS A 303 -22.45 22.44 15.23
C LYS A 303 -21.34 22.66 14.19
N ARG A 304 -21.00 23.92 13.89
CA ARG A 304 -20.05 24.26 12.81
C ARG A 304 -18.60 24.02 13.22
N SER A 305 -18.29 24.18 14.50
CA SER A 305 -16.95 23.95 15.04
C SER A 305 -16.44 22.53 14.77
N VAL A 306 -17.30 21.51 14.96
CA VAL A 306 -16.97 20.10 14.67
C VAL A 306 -16.80 19.87 13.17
N LEU A 307 -17.66 20.50 12.35
CA LEU A 307 -17.58 20.40 10.90
C LEU A 307 -16.26 20.94 10.36
N TYR A 308 -15.79 22.09 10.85
CA TYR A 308 -14.56 22.72 10.34
C TYR A 308 -13.32 21.87 10.59
N ASP A 309 -13.23 21.21 11.74
CA ASP A 309 -12.16 20.24 12.03
C ASP A 309 -12.23 19.00 11.11
N LEU A 310 -13.43 18.58 10.70
CA LEU A 310 -13.63 17.40 9.86
C LEU A 310 -13.58 17.68 8.34
N TYR A 311 -13.79 18.94 7.92
CA TYR A 311 -14.21 19.29 6.56
C TYR A 311 -13.27 18.78 5.48
N ASN A 312 -11.96 18.97 5.68
CA ASN A 312 -10.94 18.55 4.70
C ASN A 312 -10.97 17.03 4.47
N TYR A 313 -11.11 16.26 5.55
CA TYR A 313 -11.15 14.79 5.50
C TYR A 313 -12.43 14.29 4.82
N ILE A 314 -13.60 14.80 5.22
CA ILE A 314 -14.88 14.35 4.66
C ILE A 314 -15.06 14.75 3.20
N CYS A 315 -14.53 15.92 2.80
CA CYS A 315 -14.52 16.36 1.41
C CYS A 315 -13.61 15.47 0.55
N ASP A 316 -12.42 15.13 1.08
CA ASP A 316 -11.48 14.26 0.38
C ASP A 316 -12.08 12.85 0.19
N ILE A 317 -12.63 12.22 1.22
CA ILE A 317 -13.22 10.88 1.07
C ILE A 317 -14.45 10.87 0.15
N LYS A 318 -15.34 11.89 0.24
CA LYS A 318 -16.50 12.01 -0.67
C LYS A 318 -16.06 12.04 -2.12
N SER A 319 -15.07 12.88 -2.44
CA SER A 319 -14.58 12.99 -3.82
C SER A 319 -13.84 11.71 -4.27
N GLY A 320 -13.13 11.01 -3.38
CA GLY A 320 -12.46 9.74 -3.68
C GLY A 320 -13.46 8.63 -4.03
N VAL A 321 -14.48 8.47 -3.19
CA VAL A 321 -15.59 7.54 -3.40
C VAL A 321 -16.39 7.90 -4.67
N GLY A 322 -16.63 9.19 -4.93
CA GLY A 322 -17.28 9.65 -6.15
C GLY A 322 -16.53 9.26 -7.43
N MET A 323 -15.20 9.35 -7.43
CA MET A 323 -14.37 8.90 -8.56
C MET A 323 -14.45 7.38 -8.74
N ALA A 324 -14.36 6.60 -7.65
CA ALA A 324 -14.48 5.15 -7.70
C ALA A 324 -15.85 4.70 -8.24
N ARG A 325 -16.92 5.36 -7.78
CA ARG A 325 -18.30 5.15 -8.26
C ARG A 325 -18.42 5.39 -9.77
N ALA A 326 -17.90 6.50 -10.27
CA ALA A 326 -17.91 6.83 -11.69
C ALA A 326 -17.10 5.82 -12.53
N TYR A 327 -15.95 5.36 -12.01
CA TYR A 327 -15.13 4.34 -12.64
C TYR A 327 -15.90 3.02 -12.81
N VAL A 328 -16.55 2.52 -11.75
CA VAL A 328 -17.36 1.28 -11.80
C VAL A 328 -18.51 1.41 -12.80
N LYS A 329 -19.24 2.55 -12.83
CA LYS A 329 -20.30 2.79 -13.82
C LYS A 329 -19.80 2.69 -15.26
N THR A 330 -18.59 3.21 -15.51
CA THR A 330 -17.93 3.13 -16.81
C THR A 330 -17.61 1.68 -17.19
N LEU A 331 -17.11 0.87 -16.24
CA LEU A 331 -16.87 -0.56 -16.47
C LEU A 331 -18.14 -1.33 -16.82
N GLY A 332 -19.28 -0.94 -16.25
CA GLY A 332 -20.58 -1.59 -16.48
C GLY A 332 -21.29 -1.20 -17.78
N GLY A 333 -20.74 -0.25 -18.54
CA GLY A 333 -21.40 0.34 -19.71
C GLY A 333 -22.65 1.19 -19.36
N TRP A 334 -22.81 1.56 -18.08
CA TRP A 334 -23.94 2.34 -17.58
C TRP A 334 -23.57 3.82 -17.57
N GLY A 335 -23.81 4.46 -18.70
CA GLY A 335 -23.48 5.85 -18.97
C GLY A 335 -23.03 5.96 -20.42
N GLN A 336 -23.32 7.08 -21.10
CA GLN A 336 -22.46 7.42 -22.23
C GLN A 336 -21.04 7.38 -21.69
N PRO A 337 -20.06 6.78 -22.40
CA PRO A 337 -18.70 7.12 -22.09
C PRO A 337 -18.67 8.63 -22.26
N SER A 338 -18.64 9.38 -21.17
CA SER A 338 -17.76 10.52 -21.18
C SER A 338 -16.42 9.86 -21.49
N ALA A 339 -16.09 9.78 -22.76
CA ALA A 339 -14.76 9.58 -23.26
C ALA A 339 -13.98 10.79 -22.76
N HIS A 340 -13.72 10.82 -21.46
CA HIS A 340 -12.51 11.32 -20.88
C HIS A 340 -11.63 10.08 -20.66
N LEU A 341 -11.51 9.26 -21.71
CA LEU A 341 -10.28 8.56 -22.03
C LEU A 341 -9.21 9.67 -21.99
N MET A 342 -8.50 9.80 -20.86
CA MET A 342 -7.39 10.75 -20.67
C MET A 342 -7.56 12.02 -21.52
N ASN A 343 -8.50 12.89 -21.17
CA ASN A 343 -8.62 14.18 -21.86
C ASN A 343 -7.24 14.87 -21.73
N ASP A 344 -6.66 15.38 -22.82
CA ASP A 344 -5.37 16.09 -22.79
C ASP A 344 -5.40 17.35 -21.88
N ASP A 345 -6.60 17.73 -21.43
CA ASP A 345 -6.88 18.79 -20.45
C ASP A 345 -7.77 18.27 -19.29
N PRO A 346 -7.19 17.58 -18.30
CA PRO A 346 -7.90 17.08 -17.13
C PRO A 346 -7.98 18.13 -16.01
N GLU A 347 -9.14 18.23 -15.37
CA GLU A 347 -9.36 19.11 -14.22
C GLU A 347 -8.42 18.79 -13.03
N PRO A 348 -7.88 19.80 -12.32
CA PRO A 348 -6.82 19.61 -11.31
C PRO A 348 -7.17 18.63 -10.18
N TRP A 349 -8.44 18.56 -9.77
CA TRP A 349 -8.88 17.66 -8.70
C TRP A 349 -8.82 16.17 -9.06
N ARG A 350 -8.54 15.83 -10.32
CA ARG A 350 -8.22 14.45 -10.74
C ARG A 350 -6.83 14.01 -10.27
N PHE A 351 -5.94 14.94 -9.95
CA PHE A 351 -4.58 14.66 -9.49
C PHE A 351 -4.48 14.82 -7.96
N ARG A 352 -4.59 13.71 -7.23
CA ARG A 352 -4.50 13.72 -5.77
C ARG A 352 -3.09 13.62 -5.22
N GLY A 353 -2.90 14.25 -4.06
CA GLY A 353 -1.66 14.27 -3.28
C GLY A 353 -0.65 15.33 -3.69
N GLY A 354 -0.92 16.13 -4.73
CA GLY A 354 0.02 17.11 -5.28
C GLY A 354 1.39 16.48 -5.60
N LEU A 355 2.45 17.28 -5.48
CA LEU A 355 3.83 16.84 -5.72
C LEU A 355 4.25 15.68 -4.79
N SER A 356 3.79 15.68 -3.53
CA SER A 356 4.07 14.59 -2.59
C SER A 356 3.48 13.27 -3.08
N GLY A 357 2.23 13.29 -3.56
CA GLY A 357 1.56 12.14 -4.15
C GLY A 357 2.26 11.63 -5.40
N GLU A 358 2.86 12.51 -6.21
CA GLU A 358 3.67 12.10 -7.37
C GLU A 358 4.93 11.33 -6.95
N PHE A 359 5.73 11.89 -6.03
CA PHE A 359 6.90 11.19 -5.50
C PHE A 359 6.51 9.86 -4.85
N GLN A 360 5.44 9.84 -4.06
CA GLN A 360 4.92 8.65 -3.42
C GLN A 360 4.62 7.52 -4.40
N ARG A 361 3.93 7.82 -5.52
CA ARG A 361 3.64 6.85 -6.58
C ARG A 361 4.89 6.28 -7.28
N MET A 362 6.02 6.99 -7.20
CA MET A 362 7.30 6.53 -7.77
C MET A 362 8.11 5.66 -6.79
N LEU A 363 7.76 5.62 -5.50
CA LEU A 363 8.52 4.87 -4.50
C LEU A 363 8.20 3.37 -4.56
N PRO A 364 9.22 2.49 -4.49
CA PRO A 364 9.01 1.04 -4.43
C PRO A 364 8.15 0.66 -3.21
N GLY A 365 7.04 -0.02 -3.49
CA GLY A 365 6.14 -0.54 -2.47
C GLY A 365 5.17 0.47 -1.85
N HIS A 366 4.98 1.63 -2.48
CA HIS A 366 3.75 2.41 -2.26
C HIS A 366 2.54 1.51 -2.58
N GLY A 367 1.60 1.40 -1.65
CA GLY A 367 0.44 0.49 -1.73
C GLY A 367 0.69 -0.99 -1.40
N ASN A 368 1.93 -1.43 -1.15
CA ASN A 368 2.24 -2.87 -0.87
C ASN A 368 1.65 -3.41 0.44
N ARG A 369 1.10 -2.54 1.30
CA ARG A 369 0.45 -2.90 2.58
C ARG A 369 -1.02 -2.48 2.64
N ASP A 370 -1.58 -1.98 1.54
CA ASP A 370 -3.02 -1.75 1.45
C ASP A 370 -3.73 -3.11 1.41
N LEU A 371 -5.00 -3.15 1.80
CA LEU A 371 -5.83 -4.36 1.88
C LEU A 371 -5.78 -5.24 0.61
N PHE A 372 -5.46 -4.63 -0.55
CA PHE A 372 -5.30 -5.29 -1.84
C PHE A 372 -3.84 -5.26 -2.22
N ARG A 373 -3.22 -6.45 -2.19
CA ARG A 373 -1.80 -6.66 -2.45
C ARG A 373 -1.39 -6.50 -3.93
N TYR A 374 -2.21 -5.80 -4.72
CA TYR A 374 -1.95 -5.49 -6.11
C TYR A 374 -2.49 -4.10 -6.41
N PRO A 375 -1.66 -3.06 -6.34
CA PRO A 375 -1.91 -1.91 -7.21
C PRO A 375 -2.02 -2.46 -8.65
N PRO A 376 -2.77 -1.81 -9.56
CA PRO A 376 -2.39 -1.91 -10.97
C PRO A 376 -1.01 -1.25 -11.07
N MET A 377 0.05 -1.98 -10.67
CA MET A 377 1.39 -1.59 -11.02
C MET A 377 1.38 -1.65 -12.55
N THR A 378 1.59 -0.51 -13.21
CA THR A 378 2.50 -0.57 -14.35
C THR A 378 3.73 -1.29 -13.84
N SER A 379 3.82 -2.60 -14.10
CA SER A 379 4.95 -3.41 -13.65
C SER A 379 6.21 -2.67 -14.06
N VAL A 380 6.96 -2.19 -13.07
CA VAL A 380 8.19 -1.44 -13.35
C VAL A 380 9.22 -2.47 -13.75
N TYR A 381 9.37 -2.65 -15.06
CA TYR A 381 10.36 -3.57 -15.59
C TYR A 381 11.73 -2.88 -15.64
N SER A 382 12.73 -3.50 -15.03
CA SER A 382 14.12 -3.08 -15.14
C SER A 382 14.83 -3.90 -16.22
N ILE A 383 15.50 -3.22 -17.16
CA ILE A 383 16.37 -3.87 -18.15
C ILE A 383 17.81 -3.58 -17.72
N ARG A 384 18.59 -4.63 -17.47
CA ARG A 384 20.01 -4.50 -17.11
C ARG A 384 20.90 -5.46 -17.93
N PRO A 385 22.22 -5.19 -18.01
CA PRO A 385 23.17 -6.13 -18.58
C PRO A 385 23.15 -7.48 -17.85
N TYR A 386 23.31 -8.55 -18.62
CA TYR A 386 23.49 -9.92 -18.12
C TYR A 386 24.83 -10.06 -17.38
N CYS A 387 24.82 -10.74 -16.23
CA CYS A 387 26.02 -11.17 -15.52
C CYS A 387 26.10 -12.70 -15.39
N PRO A 388 27.28 -13.29 -15.13
CA PRO A 388 27.45 -14.75 -15.06
C PRO A 388 26.53 -15.46 -14.05
N GLU A 389 26.12 -14.76 -13.00
CA GLU A 389 25.20 -15.25 -11.97
C GLU A 389 23.77 -15.48 -12.51
N ASP A 390 23.39 -14.77 -13.59
CA ASP A 390 22.06 -14.87 -14.21
C ASP A 390 21.86 -16.18 -15.00
N LYS A 391 22.93 -16.94 -15.24
CA LYS A 391 22.90 -18.18 -16.04
C LYS A 391 21.81 -19.15 -15.57
N MET A 392 21.67 -19.31 -14.26
CA MET A 392 20.69 -20.23 -13.66
C MET A 392 19.26 -19.75 -13.90
N GLU A 393 19.00 -18.45 -13.83
CA GLU A 393 17.68 -17.86 -14.06
C GLU A 393 17.27 -17.89 -15.53
N VAL A 394 18.21 -17.64 -16.45
CA VAL A 394 17.99 -17.79 -17.90
C VAL A 394 17.64 -19.24 -18.25
N GLN A 395 18.39 -20.21 -17.71
CA GLN A 395 18.09 -21.64 -17.89
C GLN A 395 16.72 -22.03 -17.33
N ARG A 396 16.34 -21.47 -16.16
CA ARG A 396 15.03 -21.67 -15.56
C ARG A 396 13.91 -21.18 -16.48
N ILE A 397 14.00 -19.94 -16.96
CA ILE A 397 13.00 -19.37 -17.88
C ILE A 397 12.95 -20.18 -19.18
N PHE A 398 14.09 -20.54 -19.77
CA PHE A 398 14.15 -21.38 -20.96
C PHE A 398 13.42 -22.72 -20.75
N THR A 399 13.68 -23.41 -19.65
CA THR A 399 13.04 -24.69 -19.33
C THR A 399 11.53 -24.55 -19.11
N GLU A 400 11.10 -23.48 -18.44
CA GLU A 400 9.69 -23.18 -18.18
C GLU A 400 8.93 -22.90 -19.49
N MET A 401 9.52 -22.11 -20.38
CA MET A 401 8.94 -21.77 -21.68
C MET A 401 8.84 -22.99 -22.61
N GLN A 402 9.78 -23.93 -22.53
CA GLN A 402 9.70 -25.20 -23.26
C GLN A 402 8.54 -26.08 -22.74
N ARG A 403 8.36 -26.18 -21.42
CA ARG A 403 7.25 -26.95 -20.81
C ARG A 403 5.87 -26.36 -21.12
N ALA A 404 5.75 -25.03 -21.18
CA ALA A 404 4.49 -24.35 -21.48
C ALA A 404 4.01 -24.57 -22.92
N GLY A 405 4.88 -24.99 -23.84
CA GLY A 405 4.56 -25.31 -25.24
C GLY A 405 4.18 -26.78 -25.50
N GLU A 406 4.24 -27.67 -24.49
CA GLU A 406 4.01 -29.11 -24.67
C GLU A 406 2.52 -29.48 -24.71
N GLY A 407 1.90 -29.31 -25.88
CA GLY A 407 0.76 -30.13 -26.30
C GLY A 407 1.24 -31.48 -26.85
N GLN A 408 1.17 -32.55 -26.04
CA GLN A 408 1.14 -33.97 -26.46
C GLN A 408 2.11 -34.46 -27.57
N VAL A 409 3.40 -34.07 -27.60
CA VAL A 409 4.40 -34.77 -28.44
C VAL A 409 5.64 -35.14 -27.61
N PRO A 410 6.15 -36.39 -27.65
CA PRO A 410 7.34 -36.78 -26.90
C PRO A 410 8.60 -36.07 -27.43
N GLN A 411 9.46 -35.58 -26.51
CA GLN A 411 10.72 -34.86 -26.75
C GLN A 411 11.76 -35.53 -27.67
N VAL A 412 11.53 -36.75 -28.16
CA VAL A 412 12.54 -37.60 -28.80
C VAL A 412 12.74 -37.29 -30.30
N THR A 413 11.97 -36.37 -30.90
CA THR A 413 12.01 -36.14 -32.37
C THR A 413 12.30 -34.71 -32.85
N GLN A 414 12.46 -33.73 -31.97
CA GLN A 414 12.70 -32.35 -32.42
C GLN A 414 14.19 -32.03 -32.57
N SER A 415 14.57 -31.46 -33.71
CA SER A 415 15.94 -30.97 -33.93
C SER A 415 16.24 -29.74 -33.05
N PRO A 416 17.44 -29.62 -32.45
CA PRO A 416 17.81 -28.47 -31.63
C PRO A 416 17.96 -27.19 -32.48
N LEU A 417 17.49 -26.06 -31.95
CA LEU A 417 17.71 -24.74 -32.54
C LEU A 417 19.07 -24.18 -32.11
N MET A 418 19.68 -23.28 -32.89
CA MET A 418 20.94 -22.66 -32.47
C MET A 418 20.79 -21.81 -31.21
N CYS A 419 19.64 -21.14 -31.07
CA CYS A 419 19.32 -20.34 -29.89
C CYS A 419 19.16 -21.18 -28.61
N ASP A 420 18.89 -22.48 -28.73
CA ASP A 420 18.78 -23.36 -27.56
C ASP A 420 20.12 -23.47 -26.84
N SER A 421 21.23 -23.50 -27.58
CA SER A 421 22.58 -23.55 -27.00
C SER A 421 22.98 -22.28 -26.24
N LEU A 422 22.47 -21.11 -26.65
CA LEU A 422 22.63 -19.85 -25.90
C LEU A 422 21.77 -19.87 -24.63
N SER A 423 20.52 -20.28 -24.76
CA SER A 423 19.52 -20.21 -23.69
C SER A 423 19.75 -21.27 -22.61
N ALA A 424 20.28 -22.44 -23.01
CA ALA A 424 20.78 -23.47 -22.11
C ALA A 424 22.14 -23.14 -21.49
N GLY A 425 22.81 -22.07 -21.94
CA GLY A 425 24.11 -21.63 -21.41
C GLY A 425 25.28 -22.54 -21.79
N ASP A 426 25.16 -23.28 -22.90
CA ASP A 426 26.24 -24.05 -23.52
C ASP A 426 27.19 -23.16 -24.32
N VAL A 427 26.71 -22.03 -24.84
CA VAL A 427 27.48 -21.01 -25.53
C VAL A 427 27.26 -19.67 -24.84
N SER A 428 28.33 -19.01 -24.43
CA SER A 428 28.24 -17.67 -23.83
C SER A 428 27.83 -16.63 -24.87
N PRO A 429 26.98 -15.65 -24.51
CA PRO A 429 26.66 -14.54 -25.40
C PRO A 429 27.90 -13.69 -25.72
N SER A 430 27.86 -12.96 -26.82
CA SER A 430 28.92 -11.99 -27.14
C SER A 430 28.97 -10.85 -26.11
N PRO A 431 30.14 -10.23 -25.86
CA PRO A 431 30.26 -9.10 -24.94
C PRO A 431 29.25 -8.00 -25.27
N ASP A 432 28.63 -7.43 -24.24
CA ASP A 432 27.61 -6.36 -24.31
C ASP A 432 26.32 -6.72 -25.07
N CYS A 433 26.21 -7.95 -25.59
CA CYS A 433 25.08 -8.45 -26.37
C CYS A 433 24.17 -9.37 -25.53
N ALA A 434 23.96 -9.04 -24.26
CA ALA A 434 23.14 -9.84 -23.35
C ALA A 434 22.45 -8.97 -22.29
N LEU A 435 21.14 -9.12 -22.19
CA LEU A 435 20.25 -8.34 -21.33
C LEU A 435 19.30 -9.26 -20.56
N VAL A 436 18.97 -8.87 -19.34
CA VAL A 436 17.92 -9.50 -18.54
C VAL A 436 16.83 -8.49 -18.17
N LEU A 437 15.62 -9.01 -18.05
CA LEU A 437 14.41 -8.28 -17.67
C LEU A 437 14.01 -8.71 -16.27
N GLU A 438 13.85 -7.76 -15.37
CA GLU A 438 13.46 -8.01 -13.98
C GLU A 438 12.14 -7.31 -13.64
N ASP A 439 11.29 -8.03 -12.91
CA ASP A 439 10.14 -7.49 -12.21
C ASP A 439 10.37 -7.57 -10.69
N ASP A 440 9.35 -7.23 -9.90
CA ASP A 440 9.37 -7.27 -8.44
C ASP A 440 9.53 -8.69 -7.84
N ILE A 441 9.32 -9.73 -8.65
CA ILE A 441 9.46 -11.14 -8.26
C ILE A 441 10.86 -11.67 -8.65
N GLY A 442 11.55 -11.02 -9.58
CA GLY A 442 12.91 -11.35 -10.02
C GLY A 442 13.04 -11.38 -11.55
N VAL A 443 14.02 -12.13 -12.06
CA VAL A 443 14.25 -12.24 -13.50
C VAL A 443 13.03 -12.90 -14.17
N CYS A 444 12.41 -12.15 -15.09
CA CYS A 444 11.18 -12.53 -15.78
C CYS A 444 11.34 -12.63 -17.31
N GLY A 445 12.50 -12.26 -17.84
CA GLY A 445 12.84 -12.43 -19.25
C GLY A 445 14.32 -12.21 -19.53
N TYR A 446 14.76 -12.58 -20.73
CA TYR A 446 16.14 -12.41 -21.18
C TYR A 446 16.18 -12.16 -22.69
N ALA A 447 17.22 -11.46 -23.15
CA ALA A 447 17.55 -11.35 -24.56
C ALA A 447 19.07 -11.51 -24.73
N LEU A 448 19.50 -12.46 -25.55
CA LEU A 448 20.90 -12.82 -25.75
C LEU A 448 21.24 -12.80 -27.25
N ALA A 449 22.48 -12.47 -27.59
CA ALA A 449 22.94 -12.51 -28.96
C ALA A 449 24.40 -12.96 -29.13
N LEU A 450 24.69 -13.49 -30.31
CA LEU A 450 26.03 -13.74 -30.83
C LEU A 450 26.29 -12.82 -32.02
N ILE A 451 27.45 -12.17 -32.03
CA ILE A 451 27.90 -11.37 -33.18
C ILE A 451 28.25 -12.28 -34.36
N ASP A 452 28.83 -13.46 -34.08
CA ASP A 452 29.11 -14.51 -35.06
C ASP A 452 28.43 -15.82 -34.65
N ALA A 453 27.48 -16.28 -35.47
CA ALA A 453 26.71 -17.49 -35.25
C ALA A 453 27.42 -18.79 -35.69
N LYS A 454 28.54 -18.70 -36.44
CA LYS A 454 29.27 -19.88 -36.96
C LYS A 454 29.74 -20.85 -35.86
N PRO A 455 30.26 -20.40 -34.70
CA PRO A 455 30.65 -21.29 -33.61
C PRO A 455 29.47 -22.05 -33.00
N ALA A 456 28.28 -21.43 -32.93
CA ALA A 456 27.07 -22.08 -32.44
C ALA A 456 26.54 -23.11 -33.46
N ALA A 457 26.61 -22.79 -34.76
CA ALA A 457 26.22 -23.70 -35.85
C ALA A 457 27.10 -24.97 -35.89
N ALA A 458 28.41 -24.82 -35.72
CA ALA A 458 29.36 -25.93 -35.67
C ALA A 458 29.09 -26.89 -34.50
N LYS A 459 28.66 -26.36 -33.36
CA LYS A 459 28.41 -27.13 -32.13
C LYS A 459 27.20 -28.06 -32.23
N ILE A 460 26.20 -27.70 -33.04
CA ILE A 460 25.00 -28.52 -33.29
C ILE A 460 25.10 -29.37 -34.58
N GLN A 461 26.29 -29.46 -35.19
CA GLN A 461 26.56 -30.24 -36.41
C GLN A 461 25.59 -29.96 -37.57
N ARG A 462 25.13 -28.71 -37.72
CA ARG A 462 24.12 -28.35 -38.74
C ARG A 462 24.77 -28.11 -40.11
N ALA A 463 24.26 -28.79 -41.14
CA ALA A 463 24.63 -28.56 -42.54
C ALA A 463 23.88 -27.33 -43.10
N THR A 464 24.25 -26.14 -42.66
CA THR A 464 23.68 -24.88 -43.16
C THR A 464 24.35 -24.46 -44.45
N GLY A 465 23.57 -24.10 -45.48
CA GLY A 465 24.12 -23.42 -46.67
C GLY A 465 24.69 -22.05 -46.30
N ASP A 466 25.97 -21.82 -46.58
CA ASP A 466 26.76 -20.66 -46.13
C ASP A 466 26.13 -19.27 -46.40
N SER A 467 25.19 -19.17 -47.34
CA SER A 467 24.53 -17.92 -47.77
C SER A 467 23.88 -17.09 -46.65
N VAL A 468 23.33 -17.69 -45.60
CA VAL A 468 22.59 -16.93 -44.56
C VAL A 468 23.53 -16.24 -43.58
N PHE A 469 24.68 -16.85 -43.29
CA PHE A 469 25.69 -16.24 -42.42
C PHE A 469 26.50 -15.15 -43.14
N GLU A 470 26.49 -15.11 -44.47
CA GLU A 470 27.09 -14.00 -45.22
C GLU A 470 26.27 -12.72 -45.09
N ASP A 471 24.94 -12.83 -45.19
CA ASP A 471 24.02 -11.70 -45.12
C ASP A 471 23.62 -11.34 -43.66
N PHE A 472 23.50 -12.36 -42.79
CA PHE A 472 23.06 -12.22 -41.40
C PHE A 472 23.99 -13.02 -40.45
N PRO A 473 25.19 -12.50 -40.12
CA PRO A 473 26.16 -13.24 -39.32
C PRO A 473 25.77 -13.39 -37.84
N SER A 474 24.85 -12.57 -37.32
CA SER A 474 24.53 -12.52 -35.89
C SER A 474 23.24 -13.25 -35.53
N LEU A 475 23.24 -13.97 -34.39
CA LEU A 475 22.08 -14.71 -33.87
C LEU A 475 21.48 -13.99 -32.67
N ILE A 476 20.15 -13.86 -32.60
CA ILE A 476 19.42 -13.27 -31.46
C ILE A 476 18.39 -14.27 -30.90
N THR A 477 18.24 -14.28 -29.58
CA THR A 477 17.14 -14.95 -28.89
C THR A 477 16.55 -14.03 -27.82
N ILE A 478 15.23 -14.09 -27.64
CA ILE A 478 14.51 -13.39 -26.57
C ILE A 478 13.41 -14.30 -26.05
N GLN A 479 13.27 -14.37 -24.72
CA GLN A 479 12.12 -14.99 -24.08
C GLN A 479 11.68 -14.18 -22.88
N VAL A 480 10.37 -14.08 -22.70
CA VAL A 480 9.75 -13.39 -21.58
C VAL A 480 8.59 -14.24 -21.05
N LEU A 481 8.54 -14.41 -19.72
CA LEU A 481 7.51 -15.21 -19.06
C LEU A 481 6.10 -14.68 -19.37
N PRO A 482 5.07 -15.55 -19.44
CA PRO A 482 3.69 -15.15 -19.73
C PRO A 482 3.10 -14.12 -18.76
N ARG A 483 3.67 -13.99 -17.55
CA ARG A 483 3.25 -12.99 -16.55
C ARG A 483 3.58 -11.54 -16.97
N VAL A 484 4.50 -11.34 -17.91
CA VAL A 484 4.78 -10.00 -18.47
C VAL A 484 3.76 -9.70 -19.56
N SER A 485 2.85 -8.78 -19.26
CA SER A 485 1.73 -8.44 -20.14
C SER A 485 2.06 -7.30 -21.12
N ASP A 486 3.02 -6.43 -20.79
CA ASP A 486 3.47 -5.33 -21.64
C ASP A 486 4.54 -5.81 -22.64
N PRO A 487 4.33 -5.67 -23.97
CA PRO A 487 5.33 -6.02 -24.97
C PRO A 487 6.47 -5.00 -25.08
N SER A 488 6.32 -3.80 -24.52
CA SER A 488 7.28 -2.68 -24.66
C SER A 488 8.68 -2.99 -24.14
N PRO A 489 8.88 -3.65 -22.98
CA PRO A 489 10.22 -4.01 -22.51
C PRO A 489 10.94 -4.98 -23.46
N ALA A 490 10.22 -5.98 -23.99
CA ALA A 490 10.78 -6.92 -24.95
C ALA A 490 11.23 -6.22 -26.25
N LYS A 491 10.43 -5.25 -26.75
CA LYS A 491 10.80 -4.41 -27.90
C LYS A 491 12.05 -3.57 -27.61
N ARG A 492 12.17 -3.00 -26.41
CA ARG A 492 13.35 -2.21 -25.99
C ARG A 492 14.61 -3.07 -25.91
N MET A 493 14.53 -4.28 -25.37
CA MET A 493 15.66 -5.23 -25.30
C MET A 493 16.16 -5.61 -26.69
N ILE A 494 15.26 -5.93 -27.64
CA ILE A 494 15.64 -6.20 -29.02
C ILE A 494 16.28 -4.96 -29.67
N GLY A 495 15.71 -3.77 -29.48
CA GLY A 495 16.29 -2.53 -29.99
C GLY A 495 17.72 -2.28 -29.49
N GLN A 496 17.97 -2.51 -28.20
CA GLN A 496 19.29 -2.40 -27.59
C GLN A 496 20.27 -3.44 -28.14
N LEU A 497 19.85 -4.71 -28.29
CA LEU A 497 20.67 -5.75 -28.88
C LEU A 497 21.04 -5.45 -30.33
N LEU A 498 20.07 -5.04 -31.16
CA LEU A 498 20.33 -4.68 -32.55
C LEU A 498 21.30 -3.50 -32.66
N SER A 499 21.17 -2.50 -31.79
CA SER A 499 22.12 -1.38 -31.70
C SER A 499 23.52 -1.85 -31.33
N CYS A 500 23.64 -2.78 -30.37
CA CYS A 500 24.92 -3.35 -29.97
C CYS A 500 25.56 -4.13 -31.12
N ILE A 501 24.81 -5.03 -31.76
CA ILE A 501 25.28 -5.83 -32.89
C ILE A 501 25.74 -4.94 -34.06
N ARG A 502 24.99 -3.87 -34.36
CA ARG A 502 25.38 -2.87 -35.38
C ARG A 502 26.69 -2.18 -35.01
N SER A 503 26.87 -1.80 -33.75
CA SER A 503 28.11 -1.14 -33.29
C SER A 503 29.35 -2.05 -33.38
N SER A 504 29.15 -3.37 -33.32
CA SER A 504 30.21 -4.37 -33.53
C SER A 504 30.55 -4.61 -35.01
N GLY A 505 29.89 -3.93 -35.95
CA GLY A 505 30.16 -4.02 -37.39
C GLY A 505 29.46 -5.16 -38.12
N SER A 506 28.48 -5.81 -37.49
CA SER A 506 27.67 -6.85 -38.13
C SER A 506 26.66 -6.24 -39.11
N ARG A 507 26.47 -6.92 -40.25
CA ARG A 507 25.60 -6.46 -41.35
C ARG A 507 24.13 -6.88 -41.20
N GLY A 508 23.84 -7.79 -40.27
CA GLY A 508 22.51 -8.34 -40.12
C GLY A 508 22.42 -9.36 -38.99
N ALA A 509 21.20 -9.55 -38.50
CA ALA A 509 20.91 -10.51 -37.44
C ALA A 509 19.70 -11.37 -37.79
N PHE A 510 19.66 -12.61 -37.28
CA PHE A 510 18.55 -13.53 -37.46
C PHE A 510 18.19 -14.24 -36.16
N CYS A 511 16.98 -14.81 -36.13
CA CYS A 511 16.50 -15.70 -35.08
C CYS A 511 15.84 -16.93 -35.71
N GLU A 512 15.85 -18.04 -34.98
CA GLU A 512 15.19 -19.28 -35.36
C GLU A 512 13.97 -19.52 -34.49
N LEU A 513 12.85 -19.84 -35.12
CA LEU A 513 11.58 -20.07 -34.47
C LEU A 513 10.99 -21.40 -34.97
N ARG A 514 10.21 -22.08 -34.14
CA ARG A 514 9.43 -23.25 -34.59
C ARG A 514 8.14 -22.78 -35.24
N GLU A 515 7.65 -23.46 -36.27
CA GLU A 515 6.38 -23.11 -36.95
C GLU A 515 5.18 -23.06 -35.98
N ASN A 516 5.21 -23.86 -34.92
CA ASN A 516 4.15 -23.92 -33.91
C ASN A 516 4.22 -22.78 -32.88
N ASP A 517 5.32 -22.03 -32.81
CA ASP A 517 5.47 -20.88 -31.90
C ASP A 517 4.87 -19.60 -32.52
N ARG A 518 3.55 -19.62 -32.70
CA ARG A 518 2.80 -18.49 -33.29
C ARG A 518 2.98 -17.19 -32.52
N ARG A 519 3.23 -17.26 -31.21
CA ARG A 519 3.44 -16.10 -30.34
C ARG A 519 4.71 -15.36 -30.72
N MET A 520 5.83 -16.08 -30.84
CA MET A 520 7.11 -15.49 -31.19
C MET A 520 7.15 -15.03 -32.66
N ILE A 521 6.52 -15.78 -33.57
CA ILE A 521 6.38 -15.36 -34.98
C ILE A 521 5.64 -14.03 -35.08
N GLN A 522 4.51 -13.88 -34.37
CA GLN A 522 3.76 -12.63 -34.34
C GLN A 522 4.59 -11.49 -33.74
N PHE A 523 5.28 -11.74 -32.61
CA PHE A 523 6.13 -10.74 -31.95
C PHE A 523 7.21 -10.17 -32.89
N TYR A 524 7.97 -11.03 -33.58
CA TYR A 524 9.01 -10.58 -34.51
C TYR A 524 8.43 -9.91 -35.75
N THR A 525 7.24 -10.31 -36.19
CA THR A 525 6.53 -9.66 -37.31
C THR A 525 6.09 -8.24 -36.94
N ASP A 526 5.58 -8.04 -35.72
CA ASP A 526 5.12 -6.75 -35.20
C ASP A 526 6.26 -5.75 -34.95
N LEU A 527 7.51 -6.22 -34.87
CA LEU A 527 8.69 -5.34 -34.84
C LEU A 527 8.91 -4.62 -36.18
N GLY A 528 8.36 -5.14 -37.29
CA GLY A 528 8.44 -4.57 -38.64
C GLY A 528 9.82 -4.66 -39.32
N SER A 529 10.90 -4.85 -38.56
CA SER A 529 12.27 -4.97 -39.08
C SER A 529 12.67 -6.38 -39.51
N PHE A 530 12.09 -7.42 -38.90
CA PHE A 530 12.40 -8.82 -39.21
C PHE A 530 11.50 -9.36 -40.32
N LYS A 531 12.10 -10.03 -41.31
CA LYS A 531 11.41 -10.66 -42.45
C LYS A 531 11.77 -12.14 -42.53
N LEU A 532 10.87 -12.95 -43.09
CA LEU A 532 11.12 -14.37 -43.31
C LEU A 532 12.27 -14.56 -44.31
N ALA A 533 13.33 -15.25 -43.89
CA ALA A 533 14.48 -15.59 -44.72
C ALA A 533 14.41 -17.06 -45.14
N LYS A 534 14.62 -17.34 -46.44
CA LYS A 534 14.67 -18.72 -46.96
C LYS A 534 16.08 -19.28 -46.78
N VAL A 535 16.23 -20.24 -45.88
CA VAL A 535 17.51 -20.94 -45.65
C VAL A 535 17.43 -22.34 -46.27
N ALA A 536 18.37 -22.68 -47.15
CA ALA A 536 18.45 -24.01 -47.73
C ALA A 536 18.97 -25.01 -46.68
N GLY A 537 18.28 -26.15 -46.53
CA GLY A 537 18.70 -27.24 -45.64
C GLY A 537 18.14 -27.19 -44.20
N LEU A 538 17.19 -26.29 -43.89
CA LEU A 538 16.49 -26.31 -42.61
C LEU A 538 15.47 -27.47 -42.52
N PRO A 539 15.28 -28.07 -41.33
CA PRO A 539 14.14 -28.95 -41.07
C PRO A 539 12.81 -28.25 -41.38
N GLN A 540 11.82 -28.99 -41.87
CA GLN A 540 10.50 -28.45 -42.27
C GLN A 540 9.76 -27.68 -41.16
N GLU A 541 10.14 -27.87 -39.90
CA GLU A 541 9.47 -27.31 -38.72
C GLU A 541 10.11 -26.00 -38.20
N VAL A 542 11.20 -25.52 -38.83
CA VAL A 542 11.99 -24.37 -38.39
C VAL A 542 11.89 -23.22 -39.39
N LEU A 543 11.54 -22.04 -38.89
CA LEU A 543 11.51 -20.79 -39.63
C LEU A 543 12.67 -19.88 -39.18
N THR A 544 13.24 -19.15 -40.13
CA THR A 544 14.23 -18.10 -39.86
C THR A 544 13.66 -16.74 -40.17
N MET A 545 13.70 -15.84 -39.18
CA MET A 545 13.41 -14.43 -39.39
C MET A 545 14.71 -13.63 -39.29
N ALA A 546 14.95 -12.74 -40.24
CA ALA A 546 16.19 -11.98 -40.34
C ALA A 546 15.93 -10.49 -40.59
N THR A 547 16.85 -9.65 -40.11
CA THR A 547 16.85 -8.20 -40.31
C THR A 547 18.24 -7.76 -40.76
N SER A 548 18.30 -6.85 -41.73
CA SER A 548 19.52 -6.10 -42.02
C SER A 548 19.72 -5.02 -40.95
N LEU A 549 20.97 -4.69 -40.66
CA LEU A 549 21.34 -3.74 -39.61
C LEU A 549 21.92 -2.44 -40.15
#